data_AF-L1JHT2-F1
#
_entry.id   AF-L1JHT2-F1
#
_cell.length_a   1.000
_cell.length_b   1.000
_cell.length_c   1.000
_cell.angle_alpha   90.00
_cell.angle_beta   90.00
_cell.angle_gamma   90.00
#
_symmetry.space_group_name_H-M   'P 1'
#
loop_
_entity.id
_entity.type
_entity.pdbx_description
1 polymer ?
#
loop_
_entity_poly.entity_id
_entity_poly.type
_entity_poly.pdbx_seq_one_letter_code
_entity_poly.pdbx_strand_id
1 'polypeptide(L)'
;AKEEDLDPVLVRQDEEMLVVKLMDAGKTRHLMQKKKKEAAKKSETSVLKEVRLGLNIGQHDLDFKMKQAKEFLAKNNKVKLYIQLRGADFYRSQNKAAALLKEISTQVKEVGVPDEQTTMTGNVVSLFVSPMK
;
A
#
# COMPACT_ATOMS: atom_id res chain seq x y z
N ALA A 1 -3.56 9.17 -56.47
CA ALA A 1 -3.10 10.19 -55.51
C ALA A 1 -2.72 9.47 -54.23
N LYS A 2 -1.60 9.80 -53.57
CA LYS A 2 -1.24 9.23 -52.27
C LYS A 2 -2.15 9.90 -51.23
N GLU A 3 -3.37 9.40 -51.13
CA GLU A 3 -4.28 9.73 -50.04
C GLU A 3 -3.62 9.28 -48.74
N GLU A 4 -3.67 10.17 -47.76
CA GLU A 4 -2.81 10.27 -46.58
C GLU A 4 -2.50 8.91 -45.92
N ASP A 5 -1.25 8.74 -45.43
CA ASP A 5 -0.77 7.64 -44.56
C ASP A 5 -1.57 7.55 -43.24
N LEU A 6 -2.86 7.24 -43.33
CA LEU A 6 -3.82 7.16 -42.23
C LEU A 6 -4.40 5.75 -42.19
N ASP A 7 -4.11 5.02 -41.12
CA ASP A 7 -4.63 3.67 -40.90
C ASP A 7 -6.04 3.71 -40.26
N PRO A 8 -6.96 2.81 -40.67
CA PRO A 8 -8.22 2.63 -39.97
C PRO A 8 -7.97 1.93 -38.63
N VAL A 9 -8.20 2.65 -37.51
CA VAL A 9 -8.06 2.10 -36.16
C VAL A 9 -9.43 1.92 -35.54
N LEU A 10 -9.73 0.70 -35.09
CA LEU A 10 -10.92 0.37 -34.30
C LEU A 10 -10.72 0.92 -32.87
N VAL A 11 -11.50 1.95 -32.51
CA VAL A 11 -11.39 2.64 -31.21
C VAL A 11 -12.36 2.08 -30.17
N ARG A 12 -13.51 1.54 -30.61
CA ARG A 12 -14.55 1.03 -29.73
C ARG A 12 -15.28 -0.14 -30.39
N GLN A 13 -15.51 -1.19 -29.60
CA GLN A 13 -16.33 -2.34 -29.96
C GLN A 13 -17.44 -2.42 -28.91
N ASP A 14 -18.49 -1.62 -29.09
CA ASP A 14 -19.73 -1.75 -28.31
C ASP A 14 -20.67 -2.67 -29.09
N GLU A 15 -21.50 -3.46 -28.40
CA GLU A 15 -22.29 -4.56 -29.00
C GLU A 15 -23.27 -4.09 -30.09
N GLU A 16 -23.63 -2.81 -30.14
CA GLU A 16 -24.56 -2.24 -31.12
C GLU A 16 -23.92 -1.52 -32.31
N MET A 17 -22.64 -1.11 -32.26
CA MET A 17 -22.01 -0.42 -33.40
C MET A 17 -20.47 -0.36 -33.35
N LEU A 18 -19.84 -0.63 -34.51
CA LEU A 18 -18.39 -0.48 -34.72
C LEU A 18 -18.07 0.91 -35.27
N VAL A 19 -17.39 1.75 -34.48
CA VAL A 19 -16.93 3.08 -34.93
C VAL A 19 -15.44 3.01 -35.27
N VAL A 20 -15.13 3.07 -36.56
CA VAL A 20 -13.76 3.13 -37.09
C VAL A 20 -13.37 4.60 -37.27
N LYS A 21 -12.25 5.01 -36.66
CA LYS A 21 -11.73 6.38 -36.80
C LYS A 21 -10.40 6.31 -37.57
N LEU A 22 -10.30 7.08 -38.65
CA LEU A 22 -9.07 7.22 -39.42
C LEU A 22 -8.05 7.99 -38.57
N MET A 23 -7.02 7.30 -38.10
CA MET A 23 -6.00 7.87 -37.21
C MET A 23 -4.66 7.15 -37.43
N ASP A 24 -3.57 7.91 -37.42
CA ASP A 24 -2.21 7.38 -37.47
C ASP A 24 -1.94 6.45 -36.26
N ALA A 25 -1.85 5.14 -36.52
CA ALA A 25 -1.70 4.12 -35.49
C ALA A 25 -0.38 4.27 -34.70
N GLY A 26 0.67 4.75 -35.35
CA GLY A 26 2.00 4.96 -34.76
C GLY A 26 1.98 6.06 -33.71
N LYS A 27 1.41 7.23 -34.05
CA LYS A 27 1.27 8.36 -33.11
C LYS A 27 0.38 8.01 -31.92
N THR A 28 -0.72 7.31 -32.16
CA THR A 28 -1.69 6.95 -31.12
C THR A 28 -1.12 5.95 -30.11
N ARG A 29 -0.38 4.93 -30.60
CA ARG A 29 0.33 3.97 -29.74
C ARG A 29 1.44 4.63 -28.93
N HIS A 30 2.12 5.63 -29.49
CA HIS A 30 3.16 6.39 -28.78
C HIS A 30 2.54 7.28 -27.68
N LEU A 31 1.45 7.97 -27.96
CA LEU A 31 0.70 8.78 -26.99
C LEU A 31 0.13 7.94 -25.85
N MET A 32 -0.45 6.76 -26.17
CA MET A 32 -0.93 5.84 -25.13
C MET A 32 0.21 5.31 -24.26
N GLN A 33 1.35 4.93 -24.85
CA GLN A 33 2.52 4.50 -24.08
C GLN A 33 3.09 5.63 -23.21
N LYS A 34 3.12 6.86 -23.72
CA LYS A 34 3.58 8.03 -22.97
C LYS A 34 2.64 8.30 -21.78
N LYS A 35 1.33 8.34 -22.01
CA LYS A 35 0.31 8.44 -20.94
C LYS A 35 0.41 7.32 -19.91
N LYS A 36 0.62 6.07 -20.33
CA LYS A 36 0.80 4.92 -19.41
C LYS A 36 2.07 5.07 -18.57
N LYS A 37 3.19 5.51 -19.17
CA LYS A 37 4.45 5.77 -18.45
C LYS A 37 4.32 6.95 -17.49
N GLU A 38 3.62 8.01 -17.87
CA GLU A 38 3.35 9.16 -17.00
C GLU A 38 2.42 8.78 -15.84
N ALA A 39 1.38 8.00 -16.09
CA ALA A 39 0.49 7.48 -15.05
C ALA A 39 1.23 6.54 -14.07
N ALA A 40 2.08 5.64 -14.57
CA ALA A 40 2.89 4.75 -13.74
C ALA A 40 3.94 5.49 -12.90
N LYS A 41 4.48 6.61 -13.40
CA LYS A 41 5.39 7.48 -12.63
C LYS A 41 4.67 8.29 -11.57
N LYS A 42 3.40 8.65 -11.80
CA LYS A 42 2.59 9.47 -10.90
C LYS A 42 1.96 8.66 -9.77
N SER A 43 1.79 7.35 -9.95
CA SER A 43 1.50 6.45 -8.84
C SER A 43 2.78 6.24 -8.02
N GLU A 44 3.00 7.07 -7.00
CA GLU A 44 3.94 6.72 -5.94
C GLU A 44 3.55 5.34 -5.43
N THR A 45 4.44 4.36 -5.62
CA THR A 45 4.18 2.98 -5.23
C THR A 45 4.19 2.93 -3.72
N SER A 46 3.01 2.96 -3.09
CA SER A 46 2.89 2.77 -1.64
C SER A 46 3.43 1.40 -1.28
N VAL A 47 4.64 1.35 -0.71
CA VAL A 47 5.27 0.11 -0.29
C VAL A 47 4.73 -0.29 1.07
N LEU A 48 4.50 -1.59 1.27
CA LEU A 48 4.22 -2.12 2.61
C LEU A 48 5.54 -2.25 3.37
N LYS A 49 5.71 -1.48 4.45
CA LYS A 49 6.84 -1.56 5.36
C LYS A 49 6.45 -2.35 6.60
N GLU A 50 7.24 -3.36 6.94
CA GLU A 50 6.99 -4.16 8.13
C GLU A 50 7.89 -3.72 9.28
N VAL A 51 7.31 -3.54 10.47
CA VAL A 51 8.03 -3.15 11.68
C VAL A 51 7.80 -4.22 12.72
N ARG A 52 8.86 -4.95 13.05
CA ARG A 52 8.86 -5.97 14.09
C ARG A 52 8.98 -5.35 15.46
N LEU A 53 8.11 -5.79 16.37
CA LEU A 53 8.09 -5.45 17.79
C LEU A 53 8.32 -6.71 18.64
N GLY A 54 9.05 -6.55 19.75
CA GLY A 54 9.24 -7.59 20.75
C GLY A 54 8.14 -7.54 21.83
N LEU A 55 7.87 -8.68 22.47
CA LEU A 55 6.93 -8.76 23.60
C LEU A 55 7.41 -7.96 24.83
N ASN A 56 8.71 -7.98 25.10
CA ASN A 56 9.35 -7.23 26.18
C ASN A 56 10.15 -6.06 25.59
N ILE A 57 9.47 -5.16 24.87
CA ILE A 57 10.10 -3.95 24.35
C ILE A 57 10.32 -2.94 25.49
N GLY A 58 11.51 -2.35 25.57
CA GLY A 58 11.79 -1.26 26.50
C GLY A 58 11.25 0.08 25.97
N GLN A 59 11.01 1.04 26.86
CA GLN A 59 10.47 2.36 26.52
C GLN A 59 11.26 3.06 25.40
N HIS A 60 12.60 2.99 25.45
CA HIS A 60 13.48 3.61 24.47
C HIS A 60 13.41 2.95 23.09
N ASP A 61 13.34 1.63 23.03
CA ASP A 61 13.22 0.88 21.77
C ASP A 61 11.85 1.10 21.11
N LEU A 62 10.80 1.20 21.94
CA LEU A 62 9.45 1.52 21.49
C LEU A 62 9.38 2.92 20.84
N ASP A 63 9.99 3.93 21.45
CA ASP A 63 10.05 5.29 20.88
C ASP A 63 10.77 5.31 19.52
N PHE A 64 11.88 4.58 19.39
CA PHE A 64 12.61 4.48 18.13
C PHE A 64 11.77 3.81 17.03
N LYS A 65 11.07 2.71 17.36
CA LYS A 65 10.17 2.02 16.44
C LYS A 65 8.97 2.88 16.04
N MET A 66 8.47 3.71 16.95
CA MET A 66 7.41 4.68 16.65
C MET A 66 7.89 5.78 15.72
N LYS A 67 9.08 6.35 15.95
CA LYS A 67 9.69 7.33 15.03
C LYS A 67 9.84 6.74 13.63
N GLN A 68 10.35 5.53 13.54
CA GLN A 68 10.46 4.80 12.27
C GLN A 68 9.10 4.59 11.59
N ALA A 69 8.05 4.22 12.35
CA ALA A 69 6.70 4.10 11.82
C ALA A 69 6.13 5.45 11.33
N LYS A 70 6.33 6.53 12.09
CA LYS A 70 5.95 7.91 11.71
C LYS A 70 6.63 8.34 10.41
N GLU A 71 7.93 8.07 10.26
CA GLU A 71 8.66 8.37 9.02
C GLU A 71 8.15 7.56 7.81
N PHE A 72 7.76 6.30 8.01
CA PHE A 72 7.18 5.49 6.93
C PHE A 72 5.80 6.01 6.50
N LEU A 73 4.96 6.40 7.46
CA LEU A 73 3.64 6.98 7.19
C LEU A 73 3.78 8.33 6.48
N ALA A 74 4.72 9.18 6.90
CA ALA A 74 5.02 10.46 6.25
C ALA A 74 5.44 10.30 4.77
N LYS A 75 6.05 9.16 4.42
CA LYS A 75 6.45 8.81 3.04
C LYS A 75 5.33 8.11 2.25
N ASN A 76 4.06 8.23 2.66
CA ASN A 76 2.90 7.57 2.04
C ASN A 76 3.00 6.03 1.94
N ASN A 77 3.78 5.40 2.83
CA ASN A 77 3.88 3.95 2.89
C ASN A 77 2.89 3.38 3.90
N LYS A 78 2.38 2.18 3.61
CA LYS A 78 1.58 1.42 4.56
C LYS A 78 2.52 0.73 5.53
N VAL A 79 2.20 0.74 6.83
CA VAL A 79 3.03 0.10 7.85
C VAL A 79 2.30 -1.09 8.42
N LYS A 80 2.98 -2.24 8.49
CA LYS A 80 2.52 -3.43 9.20
C LYS A 80 3.36 -3.59 10.45
N LEU A 81 2.78 -3.27 11.59
CA LEU A 81 3.38 -3.53 12.90
C LEU A 81 3.08 -4.97 13.27
N TYR A 82 4.09 -5.75 13.65
CA TYR A 82 3.85 -7.14 14.03
C TYR A 82 4.70 -7.58 15.22
N ILE A 83 4.10 -8.41 16.06
CA ILE A 83 4.74 -9.09 17.17
C ILE A 83 4.77 -10.58 16.82
N GLN A 84 5.97 -11.14 16.75
CA GLN A 84 6.14 -12.58 16.60
C GLN A 84 6.13 -13.21 17.99
N LEU A 85 5.09 -13.98 18.28
CA LEU A 85 4.99 -14.81 19.47
C LEU A 85 5.88 -16.06 19.27
N ARG A 86 6.62 -16.45 20.30
CA ARG A 86 7.45 -17.66 20.29
C ARG A 86 7.10 -18.52 21.52
N GLY A 87 6.89 -19.82 21.32
CA GLY A 87 6.73 -20.81 22.39
C GLY A 87 5.29 -21.24 22.71
N ALA A 88 5.16 -22.09 23.73
CA ALA A 88 3.90 -22.66 24.22
C ALA A 88 3.00 -21.64 24.98
N ASP A 89 3.53 -20.46 25.30
CA ASP A 89 2.81 -19.35 25.98
C ASP A 89 2.05 -18.43 25.01
N PHE A 90 1.57 -18.97 23.88
CA PHE A 90 0.81 -18.21 22.88
C PHE A 90 -0.36 -17.45 23.53
N TYR A 91 -1.15 -18.14 24.35
CA TYR A 91 -2.33 -17.60 25.02
C TYR A 91 -2.00 -16.49 26.04
N ARG A 92 -0.88 -16.64 26.76
CA ARG A 92 -0.45 -15.69 27.80
C ARG A 92 0.16 -14.43 27.19
N SER A 93 0.84 -14.59 26.07
CA SER A 93 1.53 -13.53 25.34
C SER A 93 0.61 -12.75 24.41
N GLN A 94 -0.49 -13.38 23.96
CA GLN A 94 -1.52 -12.75 23.11
C GLN A 94 -2.15 -11.51 23.78
N ASN A 95 -2.56 -11.63 25.04
CA ASN A 95 -3.16 -10.50 25.77
C ASN A 95 -2.17 -9.34 25.96
N LYS A 96 -0.90 -9.63 26.23
CA LYS A 96 0.15 -8.61 26.34
C LYS A 96 0.45 -7.96 24.99
N ALA A 97 0.54 -8.74 23.93
CA ALA A 97 0.75 -8.23 22.57
C ALA A 97 -0.43 -7.35 22.12
N ALA A 98 -1.66 -7.75 22.39
CA ALA A 98 -2.86 -6.98 22.09
C ALA A 98 -2.89 -5.66 22.87
N ALA A 99 -2.54 -5.69 24.17
CA ALA A 99 -2.44 -4.48 24.98
C ALA A 99 -1.38 -3.50 24.44
N LEU A 100 -0.18 -3.99 24.16
CA LEU A 100 0.90 -3.19 23.58
C LEU A 100 0.51 -2.61 22.21
N LEU A 101 -0.10 -3.40 21.33
CA LEU A 101 -0.57 -2.93 20.03
C LEU A 101 -1.67 -1.87 20.16
N LYS A 102 -2.52 -1.95 21.19
CA LYS A 102 -3.55 -0.95 21.47
C LYS A 102 -2.96 0.36 22.00
N GLU A 103 -1.91 0.29 22.82
CA GLU A 103 -1.15 1.47 23.25
C GLU A 103 -0.46 2.13 22.05
N ILE A 104 0.18 1.32 21.20
CA ILE A 104 0.87 1.80 20.00
C ILE A 104 -0.14 2.39 19.00
N SER A 105 -1.30 1.75 18.80
CA SER A 105 -2.31 2.28 17.88
C SER A 105 -2.80 3.66 18.32
N THR A 106 -2.94 3.90 19.63
CA THR A 106 -3.33 5.21 20.17
C THR A 106 -2.29 6.29 19.86
N GLN A 107 -0.99 5.99 19.96
CA GLN A 107 0.08 6.94 19.64
C GLN A 107 0.28 7.15 18.13
N VAL A 108 -0.12 6.17 17.31
CA VAL A 108 -0.01 6.23 15.85
C VAL A 108 -1.23 6.90 15.20
N LYS A 109 -2.36 7.04 15.92
CA LYS A 109 -3.56 7.77 15.45
C LYS A 109 -3.29 9.21 15.00
N GLU A 110 -2.24 9.85 15.52
CA GLU A 110 -1.88 11.23 15.14
C GLU A 110 -1.32 11.34 13.71
N VAL A 111 -0.76 10.26 13.15
CA VAL A 111 -0.03 10.26 11.87
C VAL A 111 -0.61 9.29 10.83
N GLY A 112 -1.56 8.44 11.24
CA GLY A 112 -2.12 7.41 10.39
C GLY A 112 -3.45 6.91 10.92
N VAL A 113 -4.19 6.23 10.04
CA VAL A 113 -5.42 5.52 10.40
C VAL A 113 -5.03 4.06 10.70
N PRO A 114 -4.89 3.67 11.99
CA PRO A 114 -4.72 2.27 12.34
C PRO A 114 -5.99 1.49 12.03
N ASP A 115 -5.84 0.29 11.52
CA ASP A 115 -6.95 -0.65 11.40
C ASP A 115 -7.43 -1.03 12.80
N GLU A 116 -8.74 -1.04 13.05
CA GLU A 116 -9.27 -1.22 14.40
C GLU A 116 -9.03 -2.64 14.94
N GLN A 117 -8.77 -3.60 14.03
CA GLN A 117 -8.59 -5.00 14.37
C GLN A 117 -7.14 -5.46 14.19
N THR A 118 -6.56 -6.01 15.26
CA THR A 118 -5.31 -6.76 15.17
C THR A 118 -5.59 -8.10 14.52
N THR A 119 -4.91 -8.38 13.41
CA THR A 119 -4.99 -9.66 12.72
C THR A 119 -4.04 -10.66 13.37
N MET A 120 -4.51 -11.89 13.59
CA MET A 120 -3.67 -12.96 14.10
C MET A 120 -3.48 -14.00 13.02
N THR A 121 -2.25 -14.13 12.54
CA THR A 121 -1.86 -15.13 11.55
C THR A 121 -0.88 -16.09 12.20
N GLY A 122 -1.38 -17.24 12.67
CA GLY A 122 -0.58 -18.24 13.37
C GLY A 122 0.10 -17.66 14.62
N ASN A 123 1.43 -17.63 14.61
CA ASN A 123 2.25 -17.10 15.71
C ASN A 123 2.53 -15.59 15.62
N VAL A 124 1.92 -14.88 14.68
CA VAL A 124 2.15 -13.44 14.48
C VAL A 124 0.86 -12.67 14.75
N VAL A 125 0.96 -11.67 15.62
CA VAL A 125 -0.09 -10.66 15.80
C VAL A 125 0.34 -9.42 15.05
N SER A 126 -0.47 -8.97 14.08
CA SER A 126 -0.17 -7.82 13.25
C SER A 126 -1.27 -6.76 13.29
N LEU A 127 -0.85 -5.51 13.17
CA LEU A 127 -1.69 -4.33 13.01
C LEU A 127 -1.25 -3.60 11.74
N PHE A 128 -2.22 -3.30 10.87
CA PHE A 128 -1.96 -2.49 9.69
C PHE A 128 -2.28 -1.04 10.00
N VAL A 129 -1.43 -0.14 9.51
CA VAL A 129 -1.62 1.31 9.61
C VAL A 129 -1.48 1.89 8.22
N SER A 130 -2.54 2.59 7.80
CA SER A 130 -2.51 3.35 6.56
C SER A 130 -2.10 4.79 6.85
N PRO A 131 -1.30 5.42 5.99
CA PRO A 131 -0.98 6.84 6.13
C PRO A 131 -2.26 7.65 5.97
N MET A 132 -2.47 8.62 6.86
CA MET A 132 -3.58 9.56 6.75
C MET A 132 -3.17 10.58 5.69
N LYS A 133 -3.78 10.48 4.51
CA LYS A 133 -3.72 11.51 3.47
C LYS A 133 -4.77 12.57 3.75
#